data_AF-A0A976JJD9-F1
#
_entry.id   AF-A0A976JJD9-F1
#
_cell.length_a   1.000
_cell.length_b   1.000
_cell.length_c   1.000
_cell.angle_alpha   90.00
_cell.angle_beta   90.00
_cell.angle_gamma   90.00
#
_symmetry.space_group_name_H-M   'P 1'
#
loop_
_entity.id
_entity.type
_entity.pdbx_description
1 polymer ?
#
loop_
_entity_poly.entity_id
_entity_poly.type
_entity_poly.pdbx_seq_one_letter_code
_entity_poly.pdbx_strand_id
1 'polypeptide(L)'
;MKKSLLILLTVSFISLPLHSGMLKYMQVEGKVVDIKENHIVVQINQKYKSKLPKKVLSKKSYKLQEQVKIILPFNKVREIFKTAGVSGGGDGTD
;
A
#
# COMPACT_ATOMS: atom_id res chain seq x y z
N MET A 1 5.43 29.43 16.58
CA MET A 1 4.53 28.38 17.12
C MET A 1 4.14 27.43 15.99
N LYS A 2 4.89 26.34 15.78
CA LYS A 2 4.55 25.34 14.76
C LYS A 2 3.72 24.25 15.44
N LYS A 3 2.42 24.18 15.10
CA LYS A 3 1.49 23.16 15.59
C LYS A 3 1.86 21.82 14.95
N SER A 4 2.38 20.88 15.73
CA SER A 4 2.52 19.48 15.34
C SER A 4 1.15 18.83 15.33
N LEU A 5 0.63 18.59 14.12
CA LEU A 5 -0.60 17.84 13.90
C LEU A 5 -0.27 16.35 14.10
N LEU A 6 -0.62 15.80 15.26
CA LEU A 6 -0.52 14.37 15.55
C LEU A 6 -1.56 13.63 14.69
N ILE A 7 -1.10 12.91 13.67
CA ILE A 7 -1.98 12.08 12.82
C ILE A 7 -2.23 10.78 13.57
N LEU A 8 -3.43 10.65 14.15
CA LEU A 8 -3.94 9.44 14.76
C LEU A 8 -4.31 8.45 13.65
N LEU A 9 -3.49 7.41 13.45
CA LEU A 9 -3.75 6.33 12.49
C LEU A 9 -4.79 5.37 13.08
N THR A 10 -6.05 5.56 12.72
CA THR A 10 -7.12 4.58 13.00
C THR A 10 -7.03 3.42 12.00
N VAL A 11 -6.53 2.27 12.45
CA VAL A 11 -6.53 1.02 11.68
C VAL A 11 -7.90 0.36 11.83
N SER A 12 -8.75 0.45 10.80
CA SER A 12 -10.04 -0.26 10.78
C SER A 12 -9.83 -1.68 10.22
N PHE A 13 -10.03 -2.69 11.09
CA PHE A 13 -10.04 -4.10 10.70
C PHE A 13 -11.39 -4.46 10.07
N ILE A 14 -11.42 -4.72 8.77
CA ILE A 14 -12.57 -5.36 8.11
C ILE A 14 -12.22 -6.84 7.96
N SER A 15 -12.84 -7.67 8.78
CA SER A 15 -12.73 -9.13 8.73
C SER A 15 -13.55 -9.68 7.54
N LEU A 16 -12.86 -10.00 6.44
CA LEU A 16 -13.41 -10.84 5.37
C LEU A 16 -13.06 -12.31 5.68
N PRO A 17 -14.03 -13.22 5.83
CA PRO A 17 -13.75 -14.61 6.12
C PRO A 17 -13.14 -15.28 4.88
N LEU A 18 -11.87 -15.67 4.98
CA LEU A 18 -11.14 -16.37 3.92
C LEU A 18 -11.35 -17.87 4.06
N HIS A 19 -12.16 -18.45 3.18
CA HIS A 19 -12.49 -19.87 3.12
C HIS A 19 -11.34 -20.79 2.61
N SER A 20 -10.09 -20.33 2.68
CA SER A 20 -8.88 -21.14 2.49
C SER A 20 -7.70 -20.31 2.97
N GLY A 21 -6.88 -20.82 3.89
CA GLY A 21 -5.88 -20.10 4.69
C GLY A 21 -4.68 -19.45 3.95
N MET A 22 -4.83 -19.02 2.69
CA MET A 22 -3.76 -18.33 1.96
C MET A 22 -4.27 -17.03 1.31
N LEU A 23 -3.91 -15.91 1.94
CA LEU A 23 -4.06 -14.56 1.37
C LEU A 23 -3.26 -14.46 0.07
N LYS A 24 -3.94 -14.48 -1.08
CA LYS A 24 -3.29 -14.31 -2.39
C LYS A 24 -2.98 -12.86 -2.72
N TYR A 25 -3.86 -11.95 -2.29
CA TYR A 25 -3.77 -10.52 -2.57
C TYR A 25 -4.03 -9.72 -1.29
N MET A 26 -3.37 -8.57 -1.18
CA MET A 26 -3.48 -7.65 -0.07
C MET A 26 -3.66 -6.24 -0.60
N GLN A 27 -4.58 -5.48 0.01
CA GLN A 27 -4.74 -4.06 -0.27
C GLN A 27 -3.69 -3.29 0.51
N VAL A 28 -2.93 -2.44 -0.18
CA VAL A 28 -1.95 -1.55 0.44
C VAL A 28 -2.23 -0.12 0.04
N GLU A 29 -1.91 0.81 0.95
CA GLU A 29 -1.98 2.24 0.69
C GLU A 29 -0.65 2.71 0.12
N GLY A 30 -0.70 3.62 -0.84
CA GLY A 30 0.46 4.27 -1.40
C GLY A 30 0.13 5.70 -1.81
N LYS A 31 1.16 6.52 -2.00
CA LYS A 31 1.04 7.92 -2.37
C LYS A 31 1.39 8.12 -3.83
N VAL A 32 0.54 8.81 -4.59
CA VAL A 32 0.86 9.19 -5.97
C VAL A 32 1.98 10.22 -5.95
N VAL A 33 3.11 9.90 -6.57
CA VAL A 33 4.29 10.78 -6.62
C VAL A 33 4.57 11.33 -8.00
N ASP A 34 4.05 10.67 -9.04
CA ASP A 34 4.17 11.14 -10.41
C ASP A 34 2.96 10.67 -11.23
N ILE A 35 2.54 11.50 -12.19
CA ILE A 35 1.38 11.23 -13.05
C ILE A 35 1.83 11.48 -14.49
N LYS A 36 1.85 10.42 -15.27
CA LYS A 36 2.11 10.48 -16.71
C LYS A 36 0.81 10.29 -17.48
N GLU A 37 0.88 10.49 -18.78
CA GLU A 37 -0.26 10.36 -19.68
C GLU A 37 -0.88 8.95 -19.59
N ASN A 38 -0.04 7.91 -19.61
CA ASN A 38 -0.46 6.50 -19.69
C ASN A 38 -0.43 5.73 -18.35
N HIS A 39 0.23 6.26 -17.33
CA HIS A 39 0.42 5.58 -16.04
C HIS A 39 0.62 6.57 -14.90
N ILE A 40 0.44 6.10 -13.67
CA ILE A 40 0.82 6.82 -12.47
C ILE A 40 1.94 6.07 -11.75
N VAL A 41 2.73 6.79 -10.97
CA VAL A 41 3.72 6.21 -10.06
C VAL A 41 3.22 6.37 -8.65
N VAL A 42 3.01 5.24 -7.99
CA VAL A 42 2.56 5.16 -6.60
C VAL A 42 3.74 4.72 -5.73
N GLN A 43 4.12 5.56 -4.79
CA GLN A 43 5.11 5.24 -3.78
C GLN A 43 4.44 4.54 -2.59
N ILE A 44 4.84 3.31 -2.30
CA ILE A 44 4.26 2.49 -1.21
C ILE A 44 5.05 2.70 0.07
N ASN A 45 6.38 2.81 -0.03
CA ASN A 45 7.26 3.19 1.08
C ASN A 45 8.43 4.03 0.55
N GLN A 46 9.41 4.38 1.39
CA GLN A 46 10.54 5.22 0.98
C GLN A 46 11.40 4.60 -0.15
N LYS A 47 11.43 3.26 -0.26
CA LYS A 47 12.28 2.52 -1.20
C LYS A 47 11.53 1.98 -2.42
N TYR A 48 10.23 1.78 -2.33
CA TYR A 48 9.44 1.08 -3.33
C TYR A 48 8.40 1.98 -3.99
N LYS A 49 8.48 2.03 -5.32
CA LYS A 49 7.55 2.72 -6.21
C LYS A 49 6.97 1.71 -7.20
N SER A 50 5.66 1.75 -7.40
CA SER A 50 4.95 0.93 -8.36
C SER A 50 4.41 1.80 -9.49
N LYS A 51 4.64 1.35 -10.72
CA LYS A 51 4.09 1.97 -11.93
C LYS A 51 2.76 1.30 -12.26
N LEU A 52 1.66 2.03 -12.13
CA LEU A 52 0.33 1.53 -12.38
C LEU A 52 -0.25 2.14 -13.66
N PRO A 53 -0.64 1.33 -14.65
CA PRO A 53 -1.33 1.82 -15.84
C PRO A 53 -2.65 2.50 -15.44
N LYS A 54 -3.02 3.59 -16.11
CA LYS A 54 -4.32 4.24 -15.82
C LYS A 54 -5.52 3.32 -16.07
N LYS A 55 -5.38 2.32 -16.93
CA LYS A 55 -6.42 1.32 -17.25
C LYS A 55 -6.83 0.46 -16.05
N VAL A 56 -5.94 0.26 -15.08
CA VAL A 56 -6.18 -0.59 -13.90
C VAL A 56 -6.65 0.22 -12.70
N LEU A 57 -6.80 1.53 -12.87
CA LEU A 57 -7.19 2.44 -11.81
C LEU A 57 -8.71 2.59 -11.74
N SER A 58 -9.25 2.57 -10.53
CA SER A 58 -10.68 2.67 -10.27
C SER A 58 -11.25 4.08 -10.43
N LYS A 59 -10.42 5.12 -10.38
CA LYS A 59 -10.86 6.52 -10.56
C LYS A 59 -10.49 7.07 -11.94
N LYS A 60 -11.36 7.93 -12.46
CA LYS A 60 -11.12 8.69 -13.70
C LYS A 60 -9.97 9.69 -13.59
N SER A 61 -9.66 10.19 -12.39
CA SER A 61 -8.59 11.16 -12.15
C SER A 61 -7.93 10.94 -10.79
N TYR A 62 -6.61 11.18 -10.74
CA TYR A 62 -5.77 11.12 -9.54
C TYR A 62 -4.99 12.43 -9.42
N LYS A 63 -4.80 12.89 -8.19
CA LYS A 63 -4.00 14.09 -7.91
C LYS A 63 -2.59 13.72 -7.44
N LEU A 64 -1.62 14.58 -7.73
CA LEU A 64 -0.29 14.46 -7.16
C LEU A 64 -0.39 14.49 -5.63
N GLN A 65 0.37 13.62 -4.96
CA GLN A 65 0.34 13.44 -3.51
C GLN A 65 -0.93 12.81 -2.92
N GLU A 66 -1.89 12.39 -3.75
CA GLU A 66 -3.09 11.68 -3.29
C GLU A 66 -2.73 10.30 -2.73
N GLN A 67 -3.39 9.89 -1.64
CA GLN A 67 -3.31 8.53 -1.13
C GLN A 67 -4.27 7.62 -1.90
N VAL A 68 -3.75 6.51 -2.38
CA VAL A 68 -4.49 5.55 -3.21
C VAL A 68 -4.33 4.15 -2.64
N LYS A 69 -5.42 3.39 -2.68
CA LYS A 69 -5.42 1.97 -2.29
C LYS A 69 -5.20 1.12 -3.54
N ILE A 70 -4.21 0.24 -3.49
CA ILE A 70 -3.83 -0.63 -4.60
C ILE A 70 -3.83 -2.08 -4.13
N ILE A 71 -4.25 -3.00 -4.98
CA ILE A 71 -4.25 -4.43 -4.68
C ILE A 71 -2.97 -5.02 -5.24
N LEU A 72 -2.16 -5.63 -4.38
CA LEU A 72 -0.92 -6.30 -4.76
C LEU A 72 -0.91 -7.74 -4.27
N PRO A 73 -0.19 -8.65 -4.96
CA PRO A 73 0.01 -10.01 -4.46
C PRO A 73 0.68 -9.98 -3.08
N PHE A 74 0.23 -10.83 -2.16
CA PHE A 74 0.74 -10.85 -0.78
C PHE A 74 2.27 -11.03 -0.72
N ASN A 75 2.83 -11.87 -1.60
CA ASN A 75 4.29 -12.06 -1.69
C ASN A 75 5.03 -10.75 -2.00
N LYS A 76 4.51 -9.93 -2.93
CA LYS A 76 5.08 -8.63 -3.28
C LYS A 76 4.99 -7.66 -2.12
N VAL A 77 3.85 -7.67 -1.42
CA VAL A 77 3.67 -6.85 -0.23
C VAL A 77 4.69 -7.24 0.85
N ARG A 78 4.86 -8.52 1.13
CA ARG A 78 5.87 -9.03 2.08
C ARG A 78 7.29 -8.57 1.71
N GLU A 79 7.67 -8.60 0.44
CA GLU A 79 8.97 -8.08 -0.02
C GLU A 79 9.13 -6.56 0.25
N ILE A 80 8.09 -5.78 -0.02
CA ILE A 80 8.06 -4.32 0.21
C ILE A 80 8.20 -3.99 1.71
N PHE A 81 7.52 -4.73 2.59
CA PHE A 81 7.60 -4.51 4.04
C PHE A 81 8.92 -5.02 4.65
N LYS A 82 9.48 -6.13 4.15
CA LYS A 82 10.82 -6.60 4.55
C LYS A 82 11.89 -5.55 4.23
N THR A 83 11.86 -4.97 3.04
CA THR A 83 12.83 -3.94 2.61
C THR A 83 12.72 -2.62 3.37
N ALA A 84 11.56 -2.34 3.95
CA ALA A 84 11.32 -1.20 4.85
C ALA A 84 11.91 -1.41 6.26
N GLY A 85 12.50 -2.57 6.55
CA GLY A 85 13.04 -2.87 7.89
C GLY A 85 11.95 -3.17 8.91
N VAL A 86 10.71 -3.46 8.48
CA VAL A 86 9.68 -4.01 9.35
C VAL A 86 10.02 -5.48 9.56
N SER A 87 11.00 -5.70 10.45
CA SER A 87 11.29 -7.00 11.02
C SER A 87 10.10 -7.34 11.91
N GLY A 88 9.11 -8.01 11.34
CA GLY A 88 8.11 -8.71 12.15
C GLY A 88 8.89 -9.65 13.04
N GLY A 89 8.90 -9.36 14.35
CA GLY A 89 9.44 -10.25 15.36
C GLY A 89 8.86 -11.64 15.13
N GLY A 90 9.77 -12.62 15.08
CA GLY A 90 9.38 -14.01 15.09
C GLY A 90 8.67 -14.30 16.41
N ASP A 91 7.38 -14.60 16.32
CA ASP A 91 6.73 -15.57 17.18
C ASP A 91 5.55 -16.11 16.38
N GLY A 92 5.86 -17.14 15.61
CA GLY A 92 4.96 -17.77 14.67
C GLY A 92 5.45 -19.18 14.43
N THR A 93 5.51 -19.92 15.53
CA THR A 93 5.16 -21.34 15.58
C THR A 93 5.73 -22.18 14.43
N ASP A 94 6.92 -22.73 14.66
CA ASP A 94 7.05 -24.18 14.45
C ASP A 94 6.12 -24.91 15.43
#